data_AF-A0AAQ1MBK7-F1
#
_entry.id   AF-A0AAQ1MBK7-F1
#
_cell.length_a   1.000
_cell.length_b   1.000
_cell.length_c   1.000
_cell.angle_alpha   90.00
_cell.angle_beta   90.00
_cell.angle_gamma   90.00
#
_symmetry.space_group_name_H-M   'P 1'
#
loop_
_entity.id
_entity.type
_entity.pdbx_description
1 polymer ?
#
loop_
_entity_poly.entity_id
_entity_poly.type
_entity_poly.pdbx_seq_one_letter_code
_entity_poly.pdbx_strand_id
1 'polypeptide(L)'
;MDGEEMRWEDCPLEELIDRGVVHSLAKRLQVEEETLFERLCAAYEGARADGTLRREGEGLGFSLDGGVEILLVKNSNPARDRPCYLKYRIGGELRPEAAALSEEVRGEIYRLLTGLHPFGEPIPLAQASSDLIAAGYTKVSLGVYKMKTAFEQLEEFAQLLTREEFDPPVVEVVLRPCPRYEGEGAQGAPATPAGPKEPAPAPEETPPSGGGERPIPEGMEGNIFLTKAAVQNANYLLTGLRGGYLSHQQTAQLMEGYRAAYRDDRIERRGDAWFFDTTLTGTTGEGVVASFKEASPGGSYGWYVNWVGYDRDNSRPGDELGKFAYLGNMTEFLRTLAQMALPERWSFSRDNADDYSILVRYIKYTFYRLKQEGKVCILEREGRREFAAFNTGLVDHTYEEIYACFLPNAQPEKTPWAFDCFCTAGSRGAGKRLVDSFNPLPQAASYFRRKEDLLYDLERELILDRHHIIVDNVNRLPLDFLEEVLYDSGEMRPVLGGLREGRPGEQKALYDRLRAFLDGGDKHFRRICSRVDEAVELAKKRVRWNFKTALPCFFPTRNVMSLMLPLALLHDDRVDVALVVELTQSGNYQGQTILPLREAYIDARLLCRPDSDWLDTSAAAAAGEED
;
A
#
# COMPACT_ATOMS: atom_id res chain seq x y z
N MET A 1 6.38 12.07 49.52
CA MET A 1 7.08 13.16 48.82
C MET A 1 6.29 13.40 47.58
N ASP A 2 5.49 14.47 47.59
CA ASP A 2 4.79 14.95 46.42
C ASP A 2 5.82 15.18 45.31
N GLY A 3 5.73 14.42 44.24
CA GLY A 3 6.55 14.64 43.06
C GLY A 3 6.07 15.90 42.39
N GLU A 4 6.80 17.01 42.55
CA GLU A 4 6.59 18.20 41.75
C GLU A 4 6.63 17.81 40.27
N GLU A 5 5.49 17.91 39.59
CA GLU A 5 5.42 17.83 38.13
C GLU A 5 6.35 18.90 37.57
N MET A 6 7.47 18.47 37.01
CA MET A 6 8.44 19.34 36.35
C MET A 6 7.71 20.11 35.25
N ARG A 7 7.63 21.43 35.39
CA ARG A 7 6.94 22.28 34.41
C ARG A 7 7.70 22.15 33.09
N TRP A 8 7.00 21.96 31.98
CA TRP A 8 7.62 21.85 30.66
C TRP A 8 8.47 23.08 30.28
N GLU A 9 8.24 24.21 30.93
CA GLU A 9 9.04 25.44 30.85
C GLU A 9 10.47 25.25 31.38
N ASP A 10 10.70 24.17 32.12
CA ASP A 10 11.96 23.81 32.74
C ASP A 10 12.75 22.72 31.99
N CYS A 11 12.19 22.19 30.90
CA CYS A 11 12.84 21.20 30.05
C CYS A 11 13.73 21.88 28.99
N PRO A 12 14.83 21.23 28.56
CA PRO A 12 15.68 21.77 27.52
C PRO A 12 14.94 21.81 26.17
N LEU A 13 15.22 22.84 25.36
CA LEU A 13 14.48 23.08 24.11
C LEU A 13 14.48 21.87 23.17
N GLU A 14 15.59 21.14 23.12
CA GLU A 14 15.77 19.93 22.29
C GLU A 14 14.79 18.79 22.62
N GLU A 15 14.30 18.73 23.85
CA GLU A 15 13.30 17.75 24.27
C GLU A 15 11.87 18.20 23.95
N LEU A 16 11.69 19.51 23.72
CA LEU A 16 10.38 20.15 23.58
C LEU A 16 9.90 20.27 22.12
N ILE A 17 10.78 20.33 21.12
CA ILE A 17 10.42 20.73 19.73
C ILE A 17 10.66 19.64 18.68
N ASP A 18 9.88 19.69 17.59
CA ASP A 18 10.06 18.88 16.38
C ASP A 18 11.01 19.60 15.38
N ARG A 19 12.01 18.87 14.85
CA ARG A 19 13.02 19.41 13.91
C ARG A 19 12.43 19.83 12.55
N GLY A 20 11.23 19.36 12.19
CA GLY A 20 10.56 19.74 10.94
C GLY A 20 10.27 21.25 10.81
N VAL A 21 10.06 21.96 11.92
CA VAL A 21 9.89 23.43 11.89
C VAL A 21 11.25 24.14 11.80
N VAL A 22 12.29 23.56 12.40
CA VAL A 22 13.67 24.04 12.34
C VAL A 22 14.18 23.99 10.90
N HIS A 23 13.89 22.91 10.17
CA HIS A 23 14.16 22.78 8.73
C HIS A 23 13.57 23.95 7.91
N SER A 24 12.31 24.31 8.16
CA SER A 24 11.65 25.42 7.46
C SER A 24 12.25 26.80 7.80
N LEU A 25 12.74 26.98 9.02
CA LEU A 25 13.41 28.22 9.43
C LEU A 25 14.85 28.29 8.89
N ALA A 26 15.58 27.18 8.92
CA ALA A 26 16.94 27.01 8.39
C ALA A 26 16.99 27.38 6.90
N LYS A 27 16.09 26.79 6.11
CA LYS A 27 15.94 27.09 4.69
C LYS A 27 15.63 28.57 4.43
N ARG A 28 14.92 29.23 5.35
CA ARG A 28 14.51 30.63 5.20
C ARG A 28 15.59 31.62 5.62
N LEU A 29 16.40 31.28 6.62
CA LEU A 29 17.57 32.05 7.03
C LEU A 29 18.80 31.75 6.17
N GLN A 30 18.72 30.75 5.28
CA GLN A 30 19.84 30.23 4.47
C GLN A 30 21.03 29.81 5.35
N VAL A 31 20.73 29.16 6.47
CA VAL A 31 21.72 28.62 7.40
C VAL A 31 21.52 27.11 7.49
N GLU A 32 22.60 26.38 7.68
CA GLU A 32 22.56 24.94 7.97
C GLU A 32 21.67 24.63 9.18
N GLU A 33 20.86 23.58 9.05
CA GLU A 33 19.81 23.24 10.03
C GLU A 33 20.39 22.92 11.41
N GLU A 34 21.50 22.19 11.46
CA GLU A 34 22.15 21.82 12.72
C GLU A 34 22.72 23.06 13.44
N THR A 35 23.33 23.98 12.68
CA THR A 35 23.85 25.24 13.21
C THR A 35 22.74 26.15 13.72
N LEU A 36 21.58 26.17 13.05
CA LEU A 36 20.42 26.92 13.53
C LEU A 36 19.81 26.28 14.79
N PHE A 37 19.76 24.95 14.85
CA PHE A 37 19.22 24.21 15.99
C PHE A 37 20.04 24.47 17.26
N GLU A 38 21.37 24.41 17.17
CA GLU A 38 22.28 24.74 18.28
C GLU A 38 22.09 26.18 18.75
N ARG A 39 21.94 27.12 17.81
CA ARG A 39 21.69 28.54 18.15
C ARG A 39 20.33 28.76 18.81
N LEU A 40 19.29 28.05 18.39
CA LEU A 40 17.97 28.10 19.02
C LEU A 40 17.99 27.56 20.45
N CYS A 41 18.67 26.44 20.68
CA CYS A 41 18.82 25.86 22.01
C CYS A 41 19.62 26.80 22.92
N ALA A 42 20.73 27.35 22.42
CA ALA A 42 21.55 28.31 23.17
C ALA A 42 20.78 29.61 23.50
N ALA A 43 19.98 30.13 22.57
CA ALA A 43 19.17 31.33 22.78
C ALA A 43 18.04 31.11 23.78
N TYR A 44 17.40 29.93 23.77
CA TYR A 44 16.37 29.58 24.75
C TYR A 44 16.94 29.39 26.15
N GLU A 45 18.04 28.64 26.29
CA GLU A 45 18.69 28.42 27.58
C GLU A 45 19.30 29.72 28.14
N GLY A 46 19.87 30.57 27.28
CA GLY A 46 20.32 31.91 27.67
C GLY A 46 19.17 32.79 28.17
N ALA A 47 18.07 32.85 27.41
CA ALA A 47 16.89 33.63 27.81
C ALA A 47 16.24 33.09 29.10
N ARG A 48 16.31 31.78 29.33
CA ARG A 48 15.84 31.12 30.56
C ARG A 48 16.73 31.47 31.75
N ALA A 49 18.05 31.35 31.61
CA ALA A 49 19.01 31.65 32.67
C ALA A 49 18.98 33.14 33.08
N ASP A 50 18.78 34.03 32.11
CA ASP A 50 18.71 35.47 32.33
C ASP A 50 17.30 35.98 32.72
N GLY A 51 16.30 35.09 32.76
CA GLY A 51 14.93 35.42 33.13
C GLY A 51 14.19 36.30 32.13
N THR A 52 14.61 36.30 30.86
CA THR A 52 14.08 37.16 29.79
C THR A 52 13.06 36.47 28.88
N LEU A 53 12.69 35.22 29.19
CA LEU A 53 11.57 34.53 28.52
C LEU A 53 10.26 35.32 28.71
N ARG A 54 9.67 35.73 27.59
CA ARG A 54 8.42 36.51 27.57
C ARG A 54 7.23 35.59 27.43
N ARG A 55 6.30 35.59 28.38
CA ARG A 55 5.07 34.80 28.26
C ARG A 55 4.08 35.49 27.33
N GLU A 56 3.77 34.85 26.20
CA GLU A 56 2.81 35.35 25.20
C GLU A 56 1.70 34.32 24.99
N GLY A 57 0.53 34.55 25.61
CA GLY A 57 -0.59 33.60 25.59
C GLY A 57 -0.25 32.27 26.29
N GLU A 58 -0.46 31.14 25.61
CA GLU A 58 -0.07 29.80 26.08
C GLU A 58 1.37 29.40 25.71
N GLY A 59 2.19 30.35 25.23
CA GLY A 59 3.56 30.10 24.76
C GLY A 59 4.64 30.94 25.45
N LEU A 60 5.89 30.56 25.21
CA LEU A 60 7.10 31.21 25.71
C LEU A 60 7.91 31.81 24.55
N GLY A 61 8.11 33.12 24.61
CA GLY A 61 8.82 33.91 23.61
C GLY A 61 10.27 34.19 23.98
N PHE A 62 11.18 34.07 23.02
CA PHE A 62 12.59 34.41 23.17
C PHE A 62 13.19 34.87 21.84
N SER A 63 14.28 35.63 21.89
CA SER A 63 14.88 36.22 20.70
C SER A 63 16.14 35.47 20.29
N LEU A 64 16.29 35.25 18.98
CA LEU A 64 17.46 34.70 18.33
C LEU A 64 18.18 35.84 17.57
N ASP A 65 19.52 35.77 17.50
CA ASP A 65 20.35 36.78 16.85
C ASP A 65 19.88 37.09 15.41
N GLY A 66 19.96 38.36 15.02
CA GLY A 66 19.49 38.83 13.71
C GLY A 66 18.03 39.30 13.69
N GLY A 67 17.46 39.59 14.87
CA GLY A 67 16.10 40.14 15.00
C GLY A 67 15.00 39.11 14.79
N VAL A 68 15.27 37.84 15.10
CA VAL A 68 14.31 36.75 14.96
C VAL A 68 13.64 36.50 16.31
N GLU A 69 12.35 36.78 16.45
CA GLU A 69 11.56 36.46 17.64
C GLU A 69 10.94 35.06 17.48
N ILE A 70 11.17 34.20 18.46
CA ILE A 70 10.70 32.81 18.50
C ILE A 70 9.62 32.70 19.58
N LEU A 71 8.53 32.00 19.27
CA LEU A 71 7.46 31.68 20.22
C LEU A 71 7.27 30.16 20.28
N LEU A 72 7.56 29.57 21.44
CA LEU A 72 7.39 28.16 21.74
C LEU A 72 5.98 27.91 22.29
N VAL A 73 5.18 27.07 21.64
CA VAL A 73 3.77 26.84 21.99
C VAL A 73 3.55 25.37 22.34
N LYS A 74 2.82 25.11 23.43
CA LYS A 74 2.47 23.74 23.84
C LYS A 74 1.50 23.09 22.85
N ASN A 75 1.70 21.81 22.57
CA ASN A 75 0.85 21.02 21.70
C ASN A 75 -0.40 20.56 22.48
N SER A 76 -1.59 20.78 21.92
CA SER A 76 -2.87 20.43 22.54
C SER A 76 -3.37 19.02 22.20
N ASN A 77 -2.69 18.30 21.29
CA ASN A 77 -3.05 16.94 20.88
C ASN A 77 -2.11 15.88 21.50
N PRO A 78 -2.62 14.95 22.34
CA PRO A 78 -1.82 13.96 23.05
C PRO A 78 -1.25 12.82 22.17
N ALA A 79 -1.63 12.73 20.89
CA ALA A 79 -1.16 11.69 19.97
C ALA A 79 0.15 12.03 19.21
N ARG A 80 0.80 13.16 19.52
CA ARG A 80 2.07 13.57 18.91
C ARG A 80 3.22 13.41 19.90
N ASP A 81 4.33 12.86 19.41
CA ASP A 81 5.48 12.38 20.20
C ASP A 81 6.32 13.48 20.89
N ARG A 82 6.01 14.77 20.69
CA ARG A 82 6.72 15.90 21.32
C ARG A 82 5.78 16.99 21.85
N PRO A 83 6.12 17.62 23.00
CA PRO A 83 5.19 18.43 23.78
C PRO A 83 4.94 19.85 23.26
N CYS A 84 5.82 20.41 22.40
CA CYS A 84 5.72 21.79 21.92
C CYS A 84 6.08 21.93 20.42
N TYR A 85 5.73 23.07 19.82
CA TYR A 85 6.13 23.46 18.46
C TYR A 85 6.53 24.95 18.42
N LEU A 86 7.35 25.32 17.43
CA LEU A 86 7.89 26.68 17.29
C LEU A 86 7.09 27.52 16.28
N LYS A 87 6.89 28.80 16.60
CA LYS A 87 6.54 29.87 15.66
C LYS A 87 7.66 30.90 15.69
N TYR A 88 7.85 31.65 14.61
CA TYR A 88 8.90 32.66 14.54
C TYR A 88 8.53 33.88 13.70
N ARG A 89 9.20 35.00 13.96
CA ARG A 89 9.11 36.30 13.29
C ARG A 89 10.53 36.80 13.04
N ILE A 90 10.84 37.38 11.89
CA ILE A 90 12.15 37.98 11.58
C ILE A 90 11.88 39.48 11.39
N GLY A 91 12.72 40.37 11.92
CA GLY A 91 12.59 41.83 11.97
C GLY A 91 11.53 42.46 11.03
N GLY A 92 10.57 43.19 11.62
CA GLY A 92 9.28 43.63 11.03
C GLY A 92 9.36 44.20 9.61
N GLU A 93 8.32 44.14 8.76
CA GLU A 93 6.86 44.07 8.93
C GLU A 93 6.23 42.70 8.54
N LEU A 94 4.89 42.60 8.62
CA LEU A 94 4.09 41.50 8.05
C LEU A 94 4.65 41.05 6.69
N ARG A 95 4.72 39.73 6.46
CA ARG A 95 4.94 39.21 5.10
C ARG A 95 3.88 39.79 4.17
N PRO A 96 4.23 40.06 2.90
CA PRO A 96 3.31 40.69 1.97
C PRO A 96 2.02 39.88 1.99
N GLU A 97 0.90 40.60 2.08
CA GLU A 97 -0.35 40.12 1.50
C GLU A 97 0.01 39.36 0.23
N ALA A 98 -0.54 38.15 0.07
CA ALA A 98 -0.44 37.45 -1.20
C ALA A 98 -0.62 38.47 -2.33
N ALA A 99 0.29 38.49 -3.32
CA ALA A 99 0.35 39.56 -4.31
C ALA A 99 -1.08 39.84 -4.80
N ALA A 100 -1.57 41.05 -4.53
CA ALA A 100 -2.99 41.35 -4.70
C ALA A 100 -3.41 40.96 -6.11
N LEU A 101 -4.38 40.04 -6.21
CA LEU A 101 -4.88 39.58 -7.50
C LEU A 101 -5.29 40.81 -8.34
N SER A 102 -4.81 40.87 -9.59
CA SER A 102 -5.17 41.98 -10.47
C SER A 102 -6.67 41.98 -10.73
N GLU A 103 -7.25 43.16 -11.00
CA GLU A 103 -8.67 43.30 -11.32
C GLU A 103 -9.11 42.43 -12.50
N GLU A 104 -8.22 42.24 -13.49
CA GLU A 104 -8.46 41.37 -14.64
C GLU A 104 -8.60 39.90 -14.21
N VAL A 105 -7.67 39.40 -13.39
CA VAL A 105 -7.70 38.02 -12.87
C VAL A 105 -8.92 37.81 -11.97
N ARG A 106 -9.29 38.79 -11.15
CA ARG A 106 -10.52 38.73 -10.33
C ARG A 106 -11.78 38.60 -11.18
N GLY A 107 -11.89 39.39 -12.26
CA GLY A 107 -13.03 39.33 -13.19
C GLY A 107 -13.09 38.05 -14.02
N GLU A 108 -11.94 37.44 -14.35
CA GLU A 108 -11.88 36.11 -14.98
C GLU A 108 -12.32 35.01 -14.03
N ILE A 109 -11.82 35.01 -12.80
CA ILE A 109 -12.21 34.05 -11.76
C ILE A 109 -13.71 34.17 -11.45
N TYR A 110 -14.26 35.39 -11.39
CA TYR A 110 -15.68 35.61 -11.20
C TYR A 110 -16.52 34.94 -12.31
N ARG A 111 -16.20 35.20 -13.58
CA ARG A 111 -16.93 34.63 -14.72
C ARG A 111 -16.81 33.11 -14.80
N LEU A 112 -15.63 32.58 -14.46
CA LEU A 112 -15.38 31.14 -14.44
C LEU A 112 -16.23 30.45 -13.35
N LEU A 113 -16.12 30.91 -12.10
CA LEU A 113 -16.78 30.26 -10.98
C LEU A 113 -18.30 30.41 -11.03
N THR A 114 -18.81 31.58 -11.46
CA THR A 114 -20.26 31.81 -11.62
C THR A 114 -20.86 31.13 -12.85
N GLY A 115 -20.03 30.76 -13.83
CA GLY A 115 -20.43 29.92 -14.96
C GLY A 115 -20.51 28.43 -14.62
N LEU A 116 -19.80 27.99 -13.58
CA LEU A 116 -19.74 26.59 -13.13
C LEU A 116 -20.66 26.30 -11.94
N HIS A 117 -20.88 27.28 -11.07
CA HIS A 117 -21.61 27.10 -9.82
C HIS A 117 -22.67 28.20 -9.61
N PRO A 118 -23.86 27.85 -9.12
CA PRO A 118 -24.91 28.82 -8.83
C PRO A 118 -24.58 29.68 -7.60
N PHE A 119 -25.16 30.88 -7.54
CA PHE A 119 -25.01 31.76 -6.38
C PHE A 119 -25.70 31.21 -5.13
N GLY A 120 -25.09 31.41 -3.97
CA GLY A 120 -25.66 31.06 -2.67
C GLY A 120 -25.50 29.58 -2.27
N GLU A 121 -25.04 28.70 -3.17
CA GLU A 121 -24.76 27.30 -2.84
C GLU A 121 -23.32 27.12 -2.32
N PRO A 122 -23.12 26.31 -1.26
CA PRO A 122 -21.80 26.03 -0.73
C PRO A 122 -21.04 25.06 -1.62
N ILE A 123 -19.85 25.47 -2.05
CA ILE A 123 -18.94 24.67 -2.87
C ILE A 123 -17.76 24.25 -1.99
N PRO A 124 -17.43 22.96 -1.83
CA PRO A 124 -16.23 22.56 -1.09
C PRO A 124 -14.99 23.27 -1.65
N LEU A 125 -14.14 23.83 -0.78
CA LEU A 125 -12.94 24.58 -1.19
C LEU A 125 -12.03 23.74 -2.10
N ALA A 126 -11.99 22.42 -1.89
CA ALA A 126 -11.26 21.50 -2.76
C ALA A 126 -11.80 21.49 -4.21
N GLN A 127 -13.12 21.49 -4.37
CA GLN A 127 -13.78 21.53 -5.68
C GLN A 127 -13.56 22.88 -6.36
N ALA A 128 -13.84 23.99 -5.67
CA ALA A 128 -13.61 25.34 -6.21
C ALA A 128 -12.13 25.57 -6.58
N SER A 129 -11.20 25.00 -5.80
CA SER A 129 -9.77 25.04 -6.13
C SER A 129 -9.44 24.20 -7.36
N SER A 130 -10.08 23.02 -7.52
CA SER A 130 -9.91 22.16 -8.69
C SER A 130 -10.37 22.85 -9.97
N ASP A 131 -11.50 23.56 -9.92
CA ASP A 131 -12.05 24.27 -11.08
C ASP A 131 -11.14 25.43 -11.52
N LEU A 132 -10.56 26.16 -10.56
CA LEU A 132 -9.53 27.17 -10.84
C LEU A 132 -8.27 26.55 -11.47
N ILE A 133 -7.81 25.43 -10.94
CA ILE A 133 -6.63 24.73 -11.45
C ILE A 133 -6.88 24.21 -12.88
N ALA A 134 -8.06 23.66 -13.15
CA ALA A 134 -8.45 23.18 -14.47
C ALA A 134 -8.47 24.31 -15.52
N ALA A 135 -8.79 25.54 -15.11
CA ALA A 135 -8.72 26.73 -15.95
C ALA A 135 -7.33 27.39 -16.02
N GLY A 136 -6.30 26.79 -15.40
CA GLY A 136 -4.91 27.28 -15.44
C GLY A 136 -4.51 28.20 -14.29
N TYR A 137 -5.40 28.46 -13.32
CA TYR A 137 -5.11 29.27 -12.13
C TYR A 137 -4.57 28.37 -10.99
N THR A 138 -3.25 28.21 -10.96
CA THR A 138 -2.53 27.43 -9.94
C THR A 138 -2.01 28.34 -8.81
N LYS A 139 -1.57 27.74 -7.70
CA LYS A 139 -0.91 28.47 -6.59
C LYS A 139 0.25 29.35 -7.07
N VAL A 140 1.03 28.85 -8.03
CA VAL A 140 2.19 29.55 -8.59
C VAL A 140 1.75 30.71 -9.48
N SER A 141 0.75 30.52 -10.34
CA SER A 141 0.27 31.59 -11.23
C SER A 141 -0.47 32.69 -10.50
N LEU A 142 -1.15 32.37 -9.39
CA LEU A 142 -1.84 33.32 -8.53
C LEU A 142 -0.92 33.97 -7.48
N GLY A 143 0.36 33.58 -7.39
CA GLY A 143 1.30 34.12 -6.41
C GLY A 143 0.93 33.81 -4.95
N VAL A 144 0.16 32.75 -4.70
CA VAL A 144 -0.35 32.38 -3.37
C VAL A 144 0.30 31.10 -2.84
N TYR A 145 0.48 31.01 -1.53
CA TYR A 145 1.06 29.82 -0.89
C TYR A 145 0.00 28.73 -0.60
N LYS A 146 -1.28 29.11 -0.47
CA LYS A 146 -2.44 28.21 -0.31
C LYS A 146 -3.59 28.71 -1.17
N MET A 147 -4.40 27.80 -1.73
CA MET A 147 -5.59 28.17 -2.51
C MET A 147 -6.61 28.94 -1.66
N LYS A 148 -6.77 28.58 -0.38
CA LYS A 148 -7.59 29.34 0.58
C LYS A 148 -7.28 30.84 0.57
N THR A 149 -5.99 31.20 0.49
CA THR A 149 -5.52 32.60 0.47
C THR A 149 -5.82 33.32 -0.84
N ALA A 150 -6.03 32.61 -1.95
CA ALA A 150 -6.58 33.23 -3.15
C ALA A 150 -8.05 33.61 -2.95
N PHE A 151 -8.86 32.72 -2.38
CA PHE A 151 -10.27 32.99 -2.10
C PHE A 151 -10.49 34.07 -1.03
N GLU A 152 -9.60 34.17 -0.04
CA GLU A 152 -9.60 35.27 0.95
C GLU A 152 -9.45 36.65 0.28
N GLN A 153 -8.81 36.74 -0.91
CA GLN A 153 -8.68 37.98 -1.69
C GLN A 153 -9.85 38.24 -2.66
N LEU A 154 -10.85 37.34 -2.69
CA LEU A 154 -12.03 37.40 -3.54
C LEU A 154 -13.31 37.64 -2.73
N GLU A 155 -13.19 38.20 -1.52
CA GLU A 155 -14.31 38.43 -0.59
C GLU A 155 -15.47 39.24 -1.20
N GLU A 156 -15.20 40.01 -2.26
CA GLU A 156 -16.19 40.76 -3.03
C GLU A 156 -17.29 39.87 -3.64
N PHE A 157 -16.99 38.58 -3.89
CA PHE A 157 -17.94 37.62 -4.48
C PHE A 157 -17.81 36.19 -3.97
N ALA A 158 -16.79 35.83 -3.19
CA ALA A 158 -16.56 34.48 -2.67
C ALA A 158 -16.44 34.52 -1.13
N GLN A 159 -17.47 34.03 -0.44
CA GLN A 159 -17.46 33.92 1.01
C GLN A 159 -16.93 32.55 1.45
N LEU A 160 -15.95 32.53 2.36
CA LEU A 160 -15.48 31.29 2.97
C LEU A 160 -16.28 30.95 4.24
N LEU A 161 -16.88 29.77 4.27
CA LEU A 161 -17.55 29.20 5.44
C LEU A 161 -16.73 28.03 5.96
N THR A 162 -16.37 28.04 7.24
CA THR A 162 -15.67 26.91 7.88
C THR A 162 -16.68 26.12 8.70
N ARG A 163 -16.83 24.82 8.39
CA ARG A 163 -17.68 23.88 9.11
C ARG A 163 -16.82 23.13 10.12
N GLU A 164 -16.81 23.64 11.35
CA GLU A 164 -16.08 23.03 12.48
C GLU A 164 -16.70 21.71 12.98
N GLU A 165 -17.88 21.36 12.48
CA GLU A 165 -18.61 20.13 12.82
C GLU A 165 -17.99 18.86 12.19
N PHE A 166 -17.05 19.00 11.25
CA PHE A 166 -16.33 17.90 10.61
C PHE A 166 -14.89 17.80 11.13
N ASP A 167 -14.34 16.59 11.25
CA ASP A 167 -12.93 16.36 11.59
C ASP A 167 -12.23 15.60 10.44
N PRO A 168 -11.32 16.26 9.66
CA PRO A 168 -10.88 17.65 9.82
C PRO A 168 -11.95 18.67 9.34
N PRO A 169 -11.89 19.94 9.83
CA PRO A 169 -12.85 20.97 9.48
C PRO A 169 -12.86 21.26 7.99
N VAL A 170 -14.05 21.25 7.40
CA VAL A 170 -14.27 21.46 5.96
C VAL A 170 -14.49 22.94 5.70
N VAL A 171 -13.85 23.49 4.67
CA VAL A 171 -14.04 24.87 4.22
C VAL A 171 -14.85 24.85 2.93
N GLU A 172 -15.90 25.66 2.87
CA GLU A 172 -16.79 25.84 1.72
C GLU A 172 -16.67 27.29 1.21
N VAL A 173 -16.90 27.48 -0.09
CA VAL A 173 -16.93 28.76 -0.81
C VAL A 173 -18.37 28.99 -1.25
N VAL A 174 -18.96 30.13 -0.88
CA VAL A 174 -20.30 30.55 -1.33
C VAL A 174 -20.16 31.76 -2.23
N LEU A 175 -20.59 31.63 -3.48
CA LEU A 175 -20.52 32.71 -4.46
C LEU A 175 -21.69 33.69 -4.29
N ARG A 176 -21.43 34.98 -4.52
CA ARG A 176 -22.42 36.06 -4.44
C ARG A 176 -22.36 36.95 -5.69
N PRO A 177 -23.49 37.55 -6.10
CA PRO A 177 -23.52 38.55 -7.16
C PRO A 177 -22.58 39.72 -6.85
N CYS A 178 -21.76 40.12 -7.82
CA CYS A 178 -20.84 41.23 -7.70
C CYS A 178 -21.02 42.19 -8.89
N PRO A 179 -21.77 43.29 -8.72
CA PRO A 179 -22.11 44.22 -9.79
C PRO A 179 -20.91 44.77 -10.57
N ARG A 180 -19.73 44.78 -9.92
CA ARG A 180 -18.46 45.24 -10.47
C ARG A 180 -17.96 44.37 -11.64
N TYR A 181 -18.31 43.09 -11.65
CA TYR A 181 -17.92 42.13 -12.68
C TYR A 181 -19.12 41.64 -13.52
N GLU A 182 -20.31 42.21 -13.29
CA GLU A 182 -21.57 41.85 -13.96
C GLU A 182 -21.85 42.62 -15.27
N GLY A 183 -20.94 43.48 -15.74
CA GLY A 183 -21.18 44.29 -16.93
C GLY A 183 -19.95 44.68 -17.73
N GLU A 184 -19.66 43.89 -18.77
CA GLU A 184 -19.77 44.31 -20.18
C GLU A 184 -19.97 43.06 -21.06
N GLY A 185 -21.18 42.87 -21.60
CA GLY A 185 -21.42 41.98 -22.74
C GLY A 185 -22.04 40.59 -22.47
N ALA A 186 -23.28 40.55 -21.99
CA ALA A 186 -24.15 39.38 -22.17
C ALA A 186 -25.13 39.62 -23.32
N GLN A 187 -24.81 39.17 -24.54
CA GLN A 187 -25.78 38.75 -25.56
C GLN A 187 -25.20 37.60 -26.38
N GLY A 188 -25.89 36.46 -26.40
CA GLY A 188 -25.40 35.22 -26.97
C GLY A 188 -25.47 35.14 -28.50
N ALA A 189 -24.59 34.32 -29.08
CA ALA A 189 -24.75 33.52 -30.31
C ALA A 189 -23.59 32.50 -30.42
N PRO A 190 -23.71 31.40 -31.19
CA PRO A 190 -23.12 30.10 -30.89
C PRO A 190 -21.65 29.92 -31.29
N ALA A 191 -21.05 28.86 -30.75
CA ALA A 191 -19.72 28.36 -31.07
C ALA A 191 -19.47 28.17 -32.57
N THR A 192 -18.36 28.69 -33.08
CA THR A 192 -17.44 28.02 -34.04
C THR A 192 -16.13 28.85 -34.19
N PRO A 193 -15.02 28.25 -34.68
CA PRO A 193 -13.68 28.47 -34.17
C PRO A 193 -12.91 29.52 -34.98
N ALA A 194 -12.10 30.34 -34.31
CA ALA A 194 -11.15 31.21 -34.98
C ALA A 194 -9.75 30.58 -34.96
N GLY A 195 -9.22 30.37 -36.17
CA GLY A 195 -7.86 29.89 -36.46
C GLY A 195 -6.75 30.89 -36.10
N PRO A 196 -5.53 30.64 -36.58
CA PRO A 196 -4.30 30.79 -35.79
C PRO A 196 -3.79 32.23 -35.73
N LYS A 197 -3.20 32.61 -34.59
CA LYS A 197 -2.29 33.76 -34.51
C LYS A 197 -0.86 33.29 -34.21
N GLU A 198 0.03 33.73 -35.08
CA GLU A 198 1.47 33.48 -35.17
C GLU A 198 2.30 33.93 -33.94
N PRO A 199 3.54 33.42 -33.82
CA PRO A 199 4.23 33.23 -32.55
C PRO A 199 5.12 34.42 -32.14
N ALA A 200 5.26 34.61 -30.83
CA ALA A 200 6.35 35.39 -30.24
C ALA A 200 7.61 34.50 -30.07
N PRO A 201 8.82 35.08 -30.07
CA PRO A 201 10.04 34.46 -30.59
C PRO A 201 10.67 33.43 -29.65
N ALA A 202 11.36 32.46 -30.27
CA ALA A 202 12.02 31.34 -29.62
C ALA A 202 13.21 31.77 -28.72
N PRO A 203 13.33 31.21 -27.51
CA PRO A 203 14.61 30.85 -26.95
C PRO A 203 15.05 29.48 -27.48
N GLU A 204 16.28 29.49 -27.98
CA GLU A 204 17.18 28.42 -28.44
C GLU A 204 16.77 26.94 -28.35
N GLU A 205 17.02 26.29 -29.48
CA GLU A 205 16.78 24.90 -29.84
C GLU A 205 17.13 23.88 -28.74
N THR A 206 16.12 23.12 -28.32
CA THR A 206 16.31 21.70 -27.96
C THR A 206 15.51 20.84 -28.94
N PRO A 207 16.08 19.72 -29.44
CA PRO A 207 15.67 19.06 -30.67
C PRO A 207 14.39 18.19 -30.46
N PRO A 208 13.81 17.58 -31.52
CA PRO A 208 12.39 17.25 -31.60
C PRO A 208 11.96 16.17 -30.61
N SER A 209 10.70 16.26 -30.17
CA SER A 209 9.99 15.23 -29.41
C SER A 209 9.85 13.94 -30.23
N GLY A 210 10.88 13.11 -30.18
CA GLY A 210 10.72 11.68 -30.32
C GLY A 210 9.92 11.16 -29.13
N GLY A 211 9.09 10.13 -29.36
CA GLY A 211 8.53 9.29 -28.30
C GLY A 211 9.64 8.52 -27.58
N GLY A 212 10.46 9.23 -26.81
CA GLY A 212 11.52 8.71 -25.98
C GLY A 212 11.14 8.83 -24.51
N GLU A 213 11.34 7.75 -23.78
CA GLU A 213 11.18 7.69 -22.32
C GLU A 213 11.96 8.83 -21.65
N ARG A 214 11.40 9.42 -20.58
CA ARG A 214 12.16 10.39 -19.79
C ARG A 214 13.44 9.73 -19.29
N PRO A 215 14.60 10.43 -19.31
CA PRO A 215 15.82 9.88 -18.75
C PRO A 215 15.67 9.68 -17.24
N ILE A 216 16.24 8.58 -16.75
CA ILE A 216 16.32 8.28 -15.32
C ILE A 216 17.14 9.40 -14.63
N PRO A 217 16.66 10.02 -13.54
CA PRO A 217 17.38 11.10 -12.86
C PRO A 217 18.68 10.63 -12.18
N GLU A 218 19.70 11.47 -12.10
CA GLU A 218 20.97 11.12 -11.42
C GLU A 218 20.83 10.99 -9.89
N GLY A 219 19.84 11.66 -9.29
CA GLY A 219 19.59 11.61 -7.85
C GLY A 219 18.10 11.69 -7.54
N MET A 220 17.71 11.15 -6.37
CA MET A 220 16.32 11.15 -5.94
C MET A 220 15.82 12.52 -5.47
N GLU A 221 16.71 13.38 -4.97
CA GLU A 221 16.34 14.65 -4.34
C GLU A 221 15.65 15.59 -5.33
N GLY A 222 14.37 15.87 -5.08
CA GLY A 222 13.55 16.73 -5.95
C GLY A 222 13.11 16.11 -7.27
N ASN A 223 13.63 14.92 -7.63
CA ASN A 223 13.36 14.27 -8.91
C ASN A 223 12.50 13.01 -8.78
N ILE A 224 12.69 12.21 -7.71
CA ILE A 224 11.94 10.98 -7.45
C ILE A 224 11.18 11.11 -6.12
N PHE A 225 9.86 11.15 -6.18
CA PHE A 225 9.00 11.31 -5.02
C PHE A 225 8.85 10.01 -4.22
N LEU A 226 9.07 10.06 -2.90
CA LEU A 226 8.81 8.93 -2.00
C LEU A 226 7.33 8.89 -1.63
N THR A 227 6.59 7.89 -2.14
CA THR A 227 5.18 7.75 -1.81
C THR A 227 4.97 7.31 -0.36
N LYS A 228 3.84 7.72 0.23
CA LYS A 228 3.45 7.31 1.59
C LYS A 228 3.45 5.79 1.75
N ALA A 229 2.93 5.06 0.76
CA ALA A 229 2.90 3.61 0.76
C ALA A 229 4.30 2.98 0.73
N ALA A 230 5.22 3.50 -0.10
CA ALA A 230 6.61 3.04 -0.13
C ALA A 230 7.33 3.28 1.20
N VAL A 231 7.14 4.46 1.81
CA VAL A 231 7.72 4.81 3.11
C VAL A 231 7.20 3.91 4.23
N GLN A 232 5.89 3.64 4.26
CA GLN A 232 5.28 2.78 5.27
C GLN A 232 5.73 1.32 5.12
N ASN A 233 5.83 0.82 3.89
CA ASN A 233 6.35 -0.52 3.62
C ASN A 233 7.83 -0.63 4.02
N ALA A 234 8.64 0.36 3.68
CA ALA A 234 10.04 0.41 4.07
C ALA A 234 10.18 0.44 5.61
N ASN A 235 9.41 1.25 6.32
CA ASN A 235 9.45 1.29 7.78
C ASN A 235 9.11 -0.07 8.41
N TYR A 236 8.08 -0.74 7.89
CA TYR A 236 7.70 -2.08 8.34
C TYR A 236 8.82 -3.11 8.16
N LEU A 237 9.53 -3.08 7.03
CA LEU A 237 10.64 -4.01 6.76
C LEU A 237 11.80 -3.80 7.74
N LEU A 238 12.12 -2.55 8.07
CA LEU A 238 13.27 -2.19 8.89
C LEU A 238 13.01 -2.32 10.40
N THR A 239 11.75 -2.15 10.83
CA THR A 239 11.40 -2.05 12.26
C THR A 239 10.39 -3.09 12.73
N GLY A 240 9.68 -3.75 11.81
CA GLY A 240 8.58 -4.66 12.11
C GLY A 240 7.28 -3.95 12.54
N LEU A 241 7.25 -2.62 12.52
CA LEU A 241 6.10 -1.81 12.94
C LEU A 241 5.31 -1.28 11.74
N ARG A 242 3.97 -1.38 11.78
CA ARG A 242 3.08 -0.82 10.73
C ARG A 242 2.77 0.65 11.02
N GLY A 243 2.76 1.47 9.98
CA GLY A 243 2.65 2.93 10.10
C GLY A 243 4.01 3.59 10.40
N GLY A 244 4.06 4.92 10.41
CA GLY A 244 5.31 5.69 10.66
C GLY A 244 6.05 6.15 9.39
N TYR A 245 7.22 6.77 9.61
CA TYR A 245 8.10 7.32 8.59
C TYR A 245 9.48 6.68 8.67
N LEU A 246 10.23 6.70 7.56
CA LEU A 246 11.66 6.40 7.61
C LEU A 246 12.39 7.48 8.39
N SER A 247 13.38 7.08 9.20
CA SER A 247 14.28 8.03 9.84
C SER A 247 15.11 8.79 8.80
N HIS A 248 15.73 9.91 9.18
CA HIS A 248 16.63 10.65 8.29
C HIS A 248 17.80 9.77 7.82
N GLN A 249 18.34 8.94 8.71
CA GLN A 249 19.40 7.99 8.39
C GLN A 249 18.93 6.95 7.36
N GLN A 250 17.73 6.38 7.55
CA GLN A 250 17.18 5.37 6.64
C GLN A 250 16.81 5.97 5.27
N THR A 251 16.31 7.20 5.26
CA THR A 251 16.00 7.94 4.03
C THR A 251 17.29 8.27 3.26
N ALA A 252 18.33 8.73 3.95
CA ALA A 252 19.64 8.99 3.36
C ALA A 252 20.30 7.70 2.82
N GLN A 253 20.17 6.58 3.55
CA GLN A 253 20.65 5.27 3.11
C GLN A 253 19.93 4.76 1.84
N LEU A 254 18.63 5.01 1.74
CA LEU A 254 17.84 4.69 0.55
C LEU A 254 18.29 5.54 -0.65
N MET A 255 18.47 6.85 -0.45
CA MET A 255 18.94 7.78 -1.48
C MET A 255 20.37 7.48 -1.93
N GLU A 256 21.27 7.14 -1.01
CA GLU A 256 22.64 6.75 -1.35
C GLU A 256 22.67 5.41 -2.09
N GLY A 257 21.78 4.47 -1.74
CA GLY A 257 21.59 3.23 -2.50
C GLY A 257 21.24 3.50 -3.96
N TYR A 258 20.30 4.42 -4.20
CA TYR A 258 19.97 4.87 -5.55
C TYR A 258 21.17 5.48 -6.28
N ARG A 259 21.90 6.40 -5.65
CA ARG A 259 23.06 7.05 -6.26
C ARG A 259 24.18 6.06 -6.58
N ALA A 260 24.42 5.08 -5.71
CA ALA A 260 25.37 4.02 -5.97
C ALA A 260 24.92 3.16 -7.16
N ALA A 261 23.65 2.77 -7.21
CA ALA A 261 23.11 1.99 -8.32
C ALA A 261 23.15 2.77 -9.66
N TYR A 262 22.87 4.08 -9.64
CA TYR A 262 22.96 4.93 -10.83
C TYR A 262 24.41 5.06 -11.32
N ARG A 263 25.36 5.29 -10.41
CA ARG A 263 26.79 5.45 -10.72
C ARG A 263 27.41 4.17 -11.29
N ASP A 264 27.00 3.02 -10.75
CA ASP A 264 27.54 1.70 -11.11
C ASP A 264 26.78 1.04 -12.28
N ASP A 265 25.81 1.73 -12.89
CA ASP A 265 24.92 1.19 -13.93
C ASP A 265 24.17 -0.10 -13.51
N ARG A 266 23.74 -0.14 -12.23
CA ARG A 266 23.01 -1.25 -11.60
C ARG A 266 21.51 -0.99 -11.45
N ILE A 267 20.95 -0.04 -12.19
CA ILE A 267 19.49 0.20 -12.22
C ILE A 267 18.88 -0.69 -13.28
N GLU A 268 18.10 -1.68 -12.85
CA GLU A 268 17.49 -2.65 -13.75
C GLU A 268 16.05 -2.28 -14.08
N ARG A 269 15.72 -2.26 -15.38
CA ARG A 269 14.32 -2.11 -15.80
C ARG A 269 13.61 -3.46 -15.78
N ARG A 270 12.50 -3.55 -15.04
CA ARG A 270 11.63 -4.73 -14.99
C ARG A 270 10.18 -4.30 -15.27
N GLY A 271 9.75 -4.41 -16.53
CA GLY A 271 8.44 -3.94 -16.98
C GLY A 271 8.37 -2.41 -17.11
N ASP A 272 7.39 -1.80 -16.44
CA ASP A 272 7.18 -0.34 -16.38
C ASP A 272 7.85 0.32 -15.16
N ALA A 273 8.67 -0.43 -14.40
CA ALA A 273 9.39 0.03 -13.23
C ALA A 273 10.90 -0.20 -13.35
N TRP A 274 11.66 0.62 -12.64
CA TRP A 274 13.10 0.55 -12.52
C TRP A 274 13.47 0.20 -11.09
N PHE A 275 14.36 -0.77 -10.93
CA PHE A 275 14.75 -1.35 -9.65
C PHE A 275 16.19 -0.96 -9.31
N PHE A 276 16.45 -0.72 -8.03
CA PHE A 276 17.78 -0.43 -7.54
C PHE A 276 17.98 -1.01 -6.13
N ASP A 277 19.20 -1.49 -5.89
CA ASP A 277 19.63 -1.95 -4.57
C ASP A 277 19.66 -0.79 -3.59
N THR A 278 19.12 -1.01 -2.39
CA THR A 278 19.30 -0.06 -1.29
C THR A 278 20.43 -0.54 -0.37
N THR A 279 20.98 0.37 0.44
CA THR A 279 21.92 0.00 1.50
C THR A 279 21.22 -0.47 2.78
N LEU A 280 19.90 -0.59 2.75
CA LEU A 280 19.08 -0.96 3.90
C LEU A 280 18.99 -2.48 4.06
N THR A 281 18.85 -2.92 5.31
CA THR A 281 18.66 -4.33 5.67
C THR A 281 17.41 -4.44 6.54
N GLY A 282 16.51 -5.36 6.19
CA GLY A 282 15.29 -5.57 6.96
C GLY A 282 15.55 -6.33 8.27
N THR A 283 14.51 -6.44 9.10
CA THR A 283 14.53 -7.16 10.40
C THR A 283 14.92 -8.64 10.29
N THR A 284 14.77 -9.23 9.10
CA THR A 284 15.17 -10.61 8.78
C THR A 284 16.65 -10.77 8.42
N GLY A 285 17.41 -9.67 8.29
CA GLY A 285 18.79 -9.67 7.80
C GLY A 285 18.92 -9.67 6.27
N GLU A 286 17.81 -9.65 5.53
CA GLU A 286 17.80 -9.61 4.06
C GLU A 286 17.97 -8.16 3.53
N GLY A 287 18.66 -8.03 2.40
CA GLY A 287 18.86 -6.76 1.69
C GLY A 287 17.57 -6.23 1.08
N VAL A 288 17.35 -4.92 1.23
CA VAL A 288 16.16 -4.23 0.74
C VAL A 288 16.43 -3.61 -0.65
N VAL A 289 15.44 -3.67 -1.53
CA VAL A 289 15.41 -3.10 -2.88
C VAL A 289 14.21 -2.19 -3.02
N ALA A 290 14.36 -1.16 -3.85
CA ALA A 290 13.30 -0.24 -4.16
C ALA A 290 13.05 -0.22 -5.68
N SER A 291 11.81 0.11 -6.06
CA SER A 291 11.46 0.39 -7.44
C SER A 291 10.81 1.75 -7.58
N PHE A 292 11.04 2.39 -8.72
CA PHE A 292 10.44 3.67 -9.09
C PHE A 292 9.83 3.61 -10.50
N LYS A 293 8.89 4.53 -10.77
CA LYS A 293 8.15 4.66 -12.03
C LYS A 293 8.05 6.10 -12.47
N GLU A 294 7.87 6.30 -13.77
CA GLU A 294 7.49 7.60 -14.32
C GLU A 294 6.05 7.94 -13.91
N ALA A 295 5.81 9.17 -13.50
CA ALA A 295 4.47 9.65 -13.19
C ALA A 295 3.67 9.91 -14.46
N SER A 296 2.34 9.74 -14.39
CA SER A 296 1.45 10.03 -15.51
C SER A 296 1.55 11.51 -15.97
N PRO A 297 1.33 11.80 -17.26
CA PRO A 297 1.35 13.17 -17.78
C PRO A 297 0.41 14.08 -16.98
N GLY A 298 0.92 15.17 -16.41
CA GLY A 298 0.17 16.11 -15.55
C GLY A 298 0.31 15.88 -14.03
N GLY A 299 1.08 14.89 -13.59
CA GLY A 299 1.37 14.66 -12.17
C GLY A 299 2.26 15.75 -11.53
N SER A 300 2.21 15.85 -10.20
CA SER A 300 2.96 16.86 -9.41
C SER A 300 4.48 16.60 -9.33
N TYR A 301 4.96 15.48 -9.86
CA TYR A 301 6.35 15.03 -9.87
C TYR A 301 6.62 14.22 -11.13
N GLY A 302 7.86 14.14 -11.58
CA GLY A 302 8.25 13.40 -12.79
C GLY A 302 8.37 11.89 -12.58
N TRP A 303 8.87 11.48 -11.41
CA TRP A 303 9.11 10.10 -11.03
C TRP A 303 8.69 9.86 -9.58
N TYR A 304 8.38 8.61 -9.22
CA TYR A 304 8.07 8.26 -7.84
C TYR A 304 8.50 6.83 -7.49
N VAL A 305 8.90 6.62 -6.24
CA VAL A 305 9.11 5.28 -5.68
C VAL A 305 7.75 4.64 -5.44
N ASN A 306 7.46 3.60 -6.23
CA ASN A 306 6.21 2.87 -6.16
C ASN A 306 6.27 1.70 -5.17
N TRP A 307 7.47 1.20 -4.84
CA TRP A 307 7.62 0.04 -3.97
C TRP A 307 9.00 -0.04 -3.32
N VAL A 308 9.04 -0.59 -2.10
CA VAL A 308 10.26 -0.96 -1.36
C VAL A 308 10.01 -2.32 -0.70
N GLY A 309 10.94 -3.25 -0.84
CA GLY A 309 10.80 -4.65 -0.39
C GLY A 309 12.12 -5.40 -0.42
N TYR A 310 12.12 -6.71 -0.21
CA TYR A 310 13.34 -7.52 -0.41
C TYR A 310 13.55 -7.77 -1.91
N ASP A 311 14.81 -7.83 -2.40
CA ASP A 311 15.08 -8.35 -3.76
C ASP A 311 14.78 -9.84 -3.78
N ARG A 312 13.51 -10.15 -3.86
CA ARG A 312 13.10 -11.39 -4.45
C ARG A 312 13.20 -11.08 -5.93
N ASP A 313 14.35 -11.45 -6.50
CA ASP A 313 14.51 -11.79 -7.91
C ASP A 313 13.10 -12.00 -8.47
N ASN A 314 12.62 -11.10 -9.34
CA ASN A 314 11.21 -10.78 -9.69
C ASN A 314 10.32 -11.98 -10.12
N SER A 315 10.79 -13.20 -9.89
CA SER A 315 9.94 -14.35 -9.61
C SER A 315 8.81 -14.00 -8.65
N ARG A 316 7.61 -14.17 -9.16
CA ARG A 316 6.50 -14.46 -8.27
C ARG A 316 6.85 -15.80 -7.60
N PRO A 317 6.45 -16.06 -6.34
CA PRO A 317 6.66 -17.37 -5.72
C PRO A 317 6.27 -18.56 -6.62
N GLY A 318 5.29 -18.36 -7.51
CA GLY A 318 4.86 -19.36 -8.49
C GLY A 318 5.80 -19.63 -9.68
N ASP A 319 6.81 -18.80 -9.90
CA ASP A 319 7.72 -18.90 -11.06
C ASP A 319 9.02 -19.64 -10.71
N GLU A 320 9.33 -19.73 -9.43
CA GLU A 320 10.62 -20.21 -8.91
C GLU A 320 10.94 -21.65 -9.29
N LEU A 321 9.94 -22.53 -9.29
CA LEU A 321 10.11 -23.90 -9.75
C LEU A 321 10.45 -23.96 -11.25
N GLY A 322 9.85 -23.07 -12.05
CA GLY A 322 10.11 -22.99 -13.50
C GLY A 322 11.45 -22.36 -13.85
N LYS A 323 11.97 -21.47 -13.01
CA LYS A 323 13.35 -20.97 -13.12
C LYS A 323 14.36 -22.04 -12.70
N PHE A 324 14.02 -22.85 -11.71
CA PHE A 324 14.88 -23.92 -11.20
C PHE A 324 15.04 -25.06 -12.19
N ALA A 325 13.96 -25.52 -12.82
CA ALA A 325 14.02 -26.67 -13.71
C ALA A 325 13.08 -26.59 -14.92
N TYR A 326 13.54 -27.16 -16.03
CA TYR A 326 12.66 -27.51 -17.14
C TYR A 326 11.78 -28.71 -16.76
N LEU A 327 10.46 -28.48 -16.65
CA LEU A 327 9.48 -29.49 -16.21
C LEU A 327 8.88 -30.31 -17.37
N GLY A 328 9.23 -30.00 -18.63
CA GLY A 328 8.61 -30.63 -19.78
C GLY A 328 7.13 -30.24 -19.96
N ASN A 329 6.28 -31.23 -20.25
CA ASN A 329 4.83 -31.02 -20.32
C ASN A 329 4.27 -30.90 -18.90
N MET A 330 3.79 -29.70 -18.55
CA MET A 330 3.29 -29.41 -17.20
C MET A 330 2.10 -30.30 -16.80
N THR A 331 1.19 -30.62 -17.73
CA THR A 331 0.05 -31.49 -17.44
C THR A 331 0.52 -32.91 -17.12
N GLU A 332 1.50 -33.45 -17.87
CA GLU A 332 2.07 -34.78 -17.57
C GLU A 332 2.83 -34.81 -16.24
N PHE A 333 3.59 -33.75 -15.94
CA PHE A 333 4.27 -33.60 -14.66
C PHE A 333 3.26 -33.67 -13.50
N LEU A 334 2.17 -32.89 -13.58
CA LEU A 334 1.16 -32.85 -12.52
C LEU A 334 0.37 -34.16 -12.44
N ARG A 335 0.01 -34.75 -13.58
CA ARG A 335 -0.69 -36.04 -13.65
C ARG A 335 0.13 -37.15 -13.00
N THR A 336 1.43 -37.21 -13.29
CA THR A 336 2.33 -38.24 -12.71
C THR A 336 2.42 -38.10 -11.19
N LEU A 337 2.53 -36.86 -10.68
CA LEU A 337 2.53 -36.59 -9.25
C LEU A 337 1.19 -36.99 -8.61
N ALA A 338 0.07 -36.58 -9.22
CA ALA A 338 -1.27 -36.86 -8.71
C ALA A 338 -1.59 -38.36 -8.65
N GLN A 339 -1.13 -39.13 -9.64
CA GLN A 339 -1.31 -40.59 -9.69
C GLN A 339 -0.47 -41.34 -8.66
N MET A 340 0.71 -40.80 -8.32
CA MET A 340 1.60 -41.39 -7.32
C MET A 340 1.17 -41.06 -5.90
N ALA A 341 0.66 -39.85 -5.68
CA ALA A 341 0.19 -39.37 -4.38
C ALA A 341 -1.13 -40.02 -3.93
N LEU A 342 -1.46 -39.85 -2.65
CA LEU A 342 -2.78 -40.21 -2.12
C LEU A 342 -3.91 -39.56 -2.95
N PRO A 343 -4.99 -40.31 -3.24
CA PRO A 343 -6.11 -39.78 -4.04
C PRO A 343 -6.74 -38.54 -3.42
N GLU A 344 -6.73 -37.45 -4.19
CA GLU A 344 -7.33 -36.17 -3.84
C GLU A 344 -7.85 -35.46 -5.10
N ARG A 345 -8.83 -34.57 -4.91
CA ARG A 345 -9.35 -33.73 -5.98
C ARG A 345 -8.47 -32.48 -6.14
N TRP A 346 -7.79 -32.39 -7.28
CA TRP A 346 -6.83 -31.32 -7.60
C TRP A 346 -7.39 -30.17 -8.46
N SER A 347 -8.71 -30.11 -8.60
CA SER A 347 -9.46 -29.08 -9.34
C SER A 347 -10.75 -28.67 -8.64
N PHE A 348 -11.25 -27.49 -8.98
CA PHE A 348 -12.59 -27.05 -8.59
C PHE A 348 -13.66 -27.51 -9.60
N SER A 349 -13.30 -27.67 -10.87
CA SER A 349 -14.22 -28.18 -11.90
C SER A 349 -14.55 -29.66 -11.70
N ARG A 350 -15.78 -30.07 -12.04
CA ARG A 350 -16.18 -31.49 -12.06
C ARG A 350 -15.95 -32.17 -13.41
N ASP A 351 -15.83 -31.39 -14.48
CA ASP A 351 -15.96 -31.90 -15.85
C ASP A 351 -14.61 -32.11 -16.56
N ASN A 352 -13.51 -31.66 -15.96
CA ASN A 352 -12.17 -31.77 -16.53
C ASN A 352 -11.22 -32.60 -15.65
N ALA A 353 -10.98 -33.84 -16.06
CA ALA A 353 -10.09 -34.78 -15.37
C ALA A 353 -8.60 -34.39 -15.45
N ASP A 354 -8.22 -33.51 -16.38
CA ASP A 354 -6.85 -33.00 -16.53
C ASP A 354 -6.68 -31.58 -15.98
N ASP A 355 -7.66 -31.08 -15.22
CA ASP A 355 -7.50 -29.85 -14.44
C ASP A 355 -6.74 -30.14 -13.14
N TYR A 356 -5.55 -29.54 -13.02
CA TYR A 356 -4.67 -29.61 -11.84
C TYR A 356 -4.42 -28.23 -11.24
N SER A 357 -5.40 -27.32 -11.35
CA SER A 357 -5.32 -25.92 -10.89
C SER A 357 -4.94 -25.76 -9.41
N ILE A 358 -5.31 -26.71 -8.55
CA ILE A 358 -4.91 -26.72 -7.13
C ILE A 358 -3.47 -27.26 -6.99
N LEU A 359 -3.17 -28.40 -7.63
CA LEU A 359 -1.87 -29.07 -7.51
C LEU A 359 -0.71 -28.22 -8.05
N VAL A 360 -0.93 -27.51 -9.16
CA VAL A 360 0.10 -26.65 -9.76
C VAL A 360 0.48 -25.52 -8.81
N ARG A 361 -0.47 -24.93 -8.08
CA ARG A 361 -0.19 -23.88 -7.09
C ARG A 361 0.49 -24.47 -5.86
N TYR A 362 -0.01 -25.60 -5.37
CA TYR A 362 0.59 -26.33 -4.25
C TYR A 362 2.07 -26.60 -4.48
N ILE A 363 2.44 -27.29 -5.57
CA ILE A 363 3.82 -27.72 -5.78
C ILE A 363 4.77 -26.53 -5.99
N LYS A 364 4.31 -25.47 -6.67
CA LYS A 364 5.08 -24.24 -6.88
C LYS A 364 5.37 -23.53 -5.57
N TYR A 365 4.38 -23.36 -4.70
CA TYR A 365 4.56 -22.67 -3.42
C TYR A 365 5.30 -23.53 -2.39
N THR A 366 5.13 -24.85 -2.41
CA THR A 366 5.93 -25.78 -1.61
C THR A 366 7.40 -25.71 -2.02
N PHE A 367 7.71 -25.75 -3.32
CA PHE A 367 9.08 -25.55 -3.80
C PHE A 367 9.66 -24.20 -3.35
N TYR A 368 8.90 -23.13 -3.49
CA TYR A 368 9.32 -21.81 -3.06
C TYR A 368 9.66 -21.77 -1.56
N ARG A 369 8.82 -22.38 -0.72
CA ARG A 369 9.07 -22.49 0.72
C ARG A 369 10.33 -23.30 1.01
N LEU A 370 10.53 -24.43 0.33
CA LEU A 370 11.73 -25.25 0.50
C LEU A 370 13.00 -24.49 0.10
N LYS A 371 12.95 -23.68 -0.96
CA LYS A 371 14.05 -22.81 -1.36
C LYS A 371 14.39 -21.80 -0.26
N GLN A 372 13.39 -21.16 0.33
CA GLN A 372 13.59 -20.24 1.47
C GLN A 372 14.17 -20.93 2.71
N GLU A 373 13.79 -22.19 2.95
CA GLU A 373 14.30 -22.99 4.07
C GLU A 373 15.67 -23.63 3.80
N GLY A 374 16.23 -23.49 2.60
CA GLY A 374 17.47 -24.16 2.21
C GLY A 374 17.34 -25.68 2.13
N LYS A 375 16.13 -26.20 1.88
CA LYS A 375 15.80 -27.64 1.86
C LYS A 375 15.76 -28.27 0.47
N VAL A 376 16.10 -27.50 -0.56
CA VAL A 376 16.34 -28.04 -1.91
C VAL A 376 17.75 -28.61 -1.95
N CYS A 377 17.89 -29.92 -2.09
CA CYS A 377 19.19 -30.59 -2.06
C CYS A 377 19.81 -30.60 -3.46
N ILE A 378 21.08 -30.21 -3.53
CA ILE A 378 21.87 -30.18 -4.76
C ILE A 378 23.17 -30.96 -4.50
N LEU A 379 23.44 -31.95 -5.34
CA LEU A 379 24.69 -32.67 -5.41
C LEU A 379 25.55 -32.08 -6.52
N GLU A 380 26.68 -31.50 -6.12
CA GLU A 380 27.74 -31.04 -6.99
C GLU A 380 29.05 -31.75 -6.64
N ARG A 381 29.75 -32.27 -7.66
CA ARG A 381 31.07 -32.90 -7.53
C ARG A 381 32.04 -32.24 -8.47
N GLU A 382 33.23 -31.87 -7.96
CA GLU A 382 34.28 -31.23 -8.75
C GLU A 382 33.79 -30.00 -9.55
N GLY A 383 32.85 -29.24 -8.98
CA GLY A 383 32.24 -28.06 -9.62
C GLY A 383 31.20 -28.38 -10.71
N ARG A 384 30.76 -29.64 -10.84
CA ARG A 384 29.72 -30.07 -11.77
C ARG A 384 28.47 -30.52 -11.03
N ARG A 385 27.32 -30.04 -11.50
CA ARG A 385 25.99 -30.50 -11.08
C ARG A 385 25.78 -31.93 -11.52
N GLU A 386 25.33 -32.78 -10.62
CA GLU A 386 25.04 -34.19 -10.92
C GLU A 386 23.59 -34.56 -10.65
N PHE A 387 23.02 -34.06 -9.54
CA PHE A 387 21.69 -34.46 -9.10
C PHE A 387 21.09 -33.39 -8.19
N ALA A 388 19.79 -33.16 -8.29
CA ALA A 388 19.07 -32.34 -7.33
C ALA A 388 17.73 -32.99 -6.97
N ALA A 389 17.26 -32.74 -5.75
CA ALA A 389 15.97 -33.24 -5.31
C ALA A 389 15.35 -32.36 -4.24
N PHE A 390 14.02 -32.39 -4.18
CA PHE A 390 13.27 -31.82 -3.06
C PHE A 390 12.07 -32.71 -2.70
N ASN A 391 11.62 -32.61 -1.44
CA ASN A 391 10.45 -33.33 -0.95
C ASN A 391 9.16 -32.59 -1.36
N THR A 392 8.22 -33.26 -2.01
CA THR A 392 6.98 -32.63 -2.51
C THR A 392 5.96 -32.29 -1.41
N GLY A 393 6.17 -32.79 -0.19
CA GLY A 393 5.21 -32.74 0.92
C GLY A 393 4.00 -33.67 0.73
N LEU A 394 3.94 -34.40 -0.39
CA LEU A 394 2.93 -35.43 -0.64
C LEU A 394 3.51 -36.82 -0.34
N VAL A 395 2.61 -37.76 -0.06
CA VAL A 395 2.93 -39.15 0.22
C VAL A 395 2.16 -40.08 -0.71
N ASP A 396 2.69 -41.27 -0.93
CA ASP A 396 2.01 -42.31 -1.70
C ASP A 396 0.96 -43.07 -0.85
N HIS A 397 0.34 -44.10 -1.44
CA HIS A 397 -0.65 -44.95 -0.77
C HIS A 397 -0.11 -45.73 0.46
N THR A 398 1.21 -45.83 0.60
CA THR A 398 1.88 -46.42 1.77
C THR A 398 2.36 -45.39 2.79
N TYR A 399 2.04 -44.10 2.58
CA TYR A 399 2.51 -42.96 3.37
C TYR A 399 4.02 -42.71 3.27
N GLU A 400 4.68 -43.21 2.23
CA GLU A 400 6.07 -42.89 1.93
C GLU A 400 6.16 -41.54 1.23
N GLU A 401 7.15 -40.72 1.60
CA GLU A 401 7.32 -39.38 1.04
C GLU A 401 7.67 -39.43 -0.46
N ILE A 402 7.05 -38.54 -1.23
CA ILE A 402 7.32 -38.39 -2.66
C ILE A 402 8.33 -37.26 -2.86
N TYR A 403 9.43 -37.58 -3.52
CA TYR A 403 10.48 -36.63 -3.89
C TYR A 403 10.44 -36.32 -5.39
N ALA A 404 10.67 -35.07 -5.75
CA ALA A 404 10.92 -34.64 -7.13
C ALA A 404 12.43 -34.66 -7.38
N CYS A 405 12.86 -35.41 -8.39
CA CYS A 405 14.26 -35.61 -8.74
C CYS A 405 14.60 -34.93 -10.07
N PHE A 406 15.81 -34.38 -10.15
CA PHE A 406 16.26 -33.57 -11.27
C PHE A 406 17.69 -33.91 -11.67
N LEU A 407 17.96 -33.84 -12.97
CA LEU A 407 19.27 -34.01 -13.57
C LEU A 407 19.73 -32.70 -14.21
N PRO A 408 21.04 -32.51 -14.43
CA PRO A 408 21.55 -31.34 -15.15
C PRO A 408 20.85 -31.19 -16.50
N ASN A 409 20.37 -29.99 -16.79
CA ASN A 409 19.73 -29.73 -18.07
C ASN A 409 20.76 -29.72 -19.21
N ALA A 410 20.34 -30.15 -20.40
CA ALA A 410 21.14 -30.03 -21.63
C ALA A 410 21.31 -28.56 -22.07
N GLN A 411 20.40 -27.68 -21.66
CA GLN A 411 20.42 -26.22 -21.89
C GLN A 411 20.51 -25.47 -20.54
N PRO A 412 21.64 -25.58 -19.82
CA PRO A 412 21.79 -25.02 -18.47
C PRO A 412 21.66 -23.49 -18.41
N GLU A 413 21.85 -22.81 -19.54
CA GLU A 413 21.66 -21.36 -19.69
C GLU A 413 20.20 -20.92 -19.60
N LYS A 414 19.25 -21.82 -19.89
CA LYS A 414 17.80 -21.53 -19.75
C LYS A 414 17.30 -21.89 -18.37
N THR A 415 17.56 -23.12 -17.95
CA THR A 415 17.25 -23.62 -16.62
C THR A 415 18.33 -24.61 -16.23
N PRO A 416 18.84 -24.56 -14.99
CA PRO A 416 19.99 -25.35 -14.60
C PRO A 416 19.69 -26.86 -14.49
N TRP A 417 18.44 -27.21 -14.22
CA TRP A 417 17.99 -28.57 -14.01
C TRP A 417 16.89 -28.95 -15.00
N ALA A 418 16.72 -30.25 -15.23
CA ALA A 418 15.59 -30.82 -15.94
C ALA A 418 14.93 -31.85 -15.03
N PHE A 419 13.61 -31.86 -15.01
CA PHE A 419 12.83 -32.86 -14.26
C PHE A 419 13.12 -34.26 -14.82
N ASP A 420 13.47 -35.19 -13.93
CA ASP A 420 13.74 -36.58 -14.26
C ASP A 420 12.53 -37.46 -13.91
N CYS A 421 12.16 -37.53 -12.63
CA CYS A 421 11.01 -38.30 -12.17
C CYS A 421 10.58 -37.94 -10.73
N PHE A 422 9.43 -38.49 -10.32
CA PHE A 422 9.06 -38.63 -8.92
C PHE A 422 9.46 -40.01 -8.40
N CYS A 423 9.89 -40.09 -7.14
CA CYS A 423 10.23 -41.37 -6.51
C CYS A 423 10.03 -41.33 -4.99
N THR A 424 9.98 -42.51 -4.36
CA THR A 424 10.11 -42.68 -2.91
C THR A 424 11.54 -43.09 -2.56
N ALA A 425 11.96 -42.86 -1.31
CA ALA A 425 13.31 -43.20 -0.87
C ALA A 425 13.59 -44.71 -1.03
N GLY A 426 14.74 -45.06 -1.61
CA GLY A 426 15.15 -46.46 -1.80
C GLY A 426 14.42 -47.23 -2.91
N SER A 427 13.41 -46.64 -3.58
CA SER A 427 12.81 -47.21 -4.78
C SER A 427 13.82 -47.38 -5.93
N ARG A 428 13.52 -48.25 -6.91
CA ARG A 428 14.46 -48.54 -8.03
C ARG A 428 14.80 -47.25 -8.81
N GLY A 429 16.01 -47.20 -9.38
CA GLY A 429 16.45 -46.06 -10.19
C GLY A 429 16.75 -44.83 -9.32
N ALA A 430 15.94 -43.77 -9.47
CA ALA A 430 16.14 -42.49 -8.80
C ALA A 430 16.04 -42.58 -7.27
N GLY A 431 15.20 -43.46 -6.71
CA GLY A 431 15.06 -43.60 -5.25
C GLY A 431 16.32 -44.13 -4.55
N LYS A 432 17.04 -45.08 -5.17
CA LYS A 432 18.37 -45.53 -4.70
C LYS A 432 19.38 -44.39 -4.82
N ARG A 433 19.41 -43.71 -5.96
CA ARG A 433 20.31 -42.56 -6.17
C ARG A 433 20.07 -41.46 -5.14
N LEU A 434 18.82 -41.19 -4.78
CA LEU A 434 18.44 -40.22 -3.76
C LEU A 434 19.11 -40.54 -2.42
N VAL A 435 18.97 -41.79 -1.96
CA VAL A 435 19.58 -42.27 -0.71
C VAL A 435 21.11 -42.27 -0.76
N ASP A 436 21.69 -42.64 -1.90
CA ASP A 436 23.15 -42.63 -2.09
C ASP A 436 23.73 -41.20 -2.17
N SER A 437 22.91 -40.20 -2.54
CA SER A 437 23.34 -38.82 -2.79
C SER A 437 23.17 -37.88 -1.60
N PHE A 438 22.18 -38.10 -0.75
CA PHE A 438 21.79 -37.14 0.29
C PHE A 438 21.66 -37.78 1.67
N ASN A 439 22.33 -37.18 2.66
CA ASN A 439 22.17 -37.49 4.08
C ASN A 439 22.29 -36.18 4.89
N PRO A 440 21.21 -35.69 5.54
CA PRO A 440 19.85 -36.26 5.53
C PRO A 440 19.19 -36.21 4.15
N LEU A 441 18.13 -37.00 3.95
CA LEU A 441 17.26 -36.90 2.77
C LEU A 441 16.61 -35.50 2.69
N PRO A 442 16.17 -35.05 1.49
CA PRO A 442 15.46 -33.78 1.36
C PRO A 442 14.27 -33.70 2.31
N GLN A 443 14.20 -32.65 3.12
CA GLN A 443 13.17 -32.53 4.16
C GLN A 443 11.91 -31.84 3.62
N ALA A 444 10.75 -32.19 4.17
CA ALA A 444 9.50 -31.49 3.89
C ALA A 444 9.52 -30.02 4.38
N ALA A 445 8.68 -29.19 3.76
CA ALA A 445 8.52 -27.80 4.11
C ALA A 445 7.91 -27.65 5.52
N SER A 446 8.39 -26.68 6.31
CA SER A 446 7.81 -26.36 7.61
C SER A 446 7.04 -25.05 7.53
N TYR A 447 5.77 -25.01 7.90
CA TYR A 447 4.97 -23.77 7.79
C TYR A 447 4.81 -23.03 9.12
N PHE A 448 4.55 -23.76 10.19
CA PHE A 448 4.30 -23.22 11.52
C PHE A 448 5.48 -23.46 12.46
N ARG A 449 5.54 -22.67 13.54
CA ARG A 449 6.55 -22.80 14.60
C ARG A 449 5.92 -22.95 15.98
N ARG A 450 4.69 -22.48 16.15
CA ARG A 450 3.96 -22.50 17.43
C ARG A 450 2.52 -22.95 17.20
N LYS A 451 1.84 -23.35 18.26
CA LYS A 451 0.44 -23.82 18.18
C LYS A 451 -0.54 -22.70 17.78
N GLU A 452 -0.20 -21.46 18.10
CA GLU A 452 -0.99 -20.26 17.79
C GLU A 452 -1.04 -19.97 16.28
N ASP A 453 -0.11 -20.54 15.51
CA ASP A 453 -0.14 -20.49 14.04
C ASP A 453 -1.23 -21.41 13.45
N LEU A 454 -1.73 -22.36 14.25
CA LEU A 454 -2.66 -23.41 13.82
C LEU A 454 -4.04 -23.29 14.45
N LEU A 455 -4.14 -22.72 15.65
CA LEU A 455 -5.36 -22.68 16.44
C LEU A 455 -5.74 -21.23 16.77
N TYR A 456 -6.99 -20.89 16.49
CA TYR A 456 -7.54 -19.59 16.85
C TYR A 456 -7.83 -19.51 18.34
N ASP A 457 -7.31 -18.47 18.98
CA ASP A 457 -7.48 -18.21 20.41
C ASP A 457 -8.64 -17.23 20.67
N LEU A 458 -9.72 -17.76 21.25
CA LEU A 458 -10.95 -17.01 21.53
C LEU A 458 -10.80 -15.99 22.67
N GLU A 459 -9.74 -16.06 23.47
CA GLU A 459 -9.49 -15.10 24.56
C GLU A 459 -8.89 -13.79 24.05
N ARG A 460 -8.42 -13.77 22.80
CA ARG A 460 -7.82 -12.58 22.17
C ARG A 460 -8.86 -11.75 21.44
N GLU A 461 -8.65 -10.43 21.48
CA GLU A 461 -9.50 -9.51 20.75
C GLU A 461 -9.20 -9.57 19.24
N LEU A 462 -10.25 -9.52 18.42
CA LEU A 462 -10.14 -9.42 16.96
C LEU A 462 -10.53 -8.01 16.51
N ILE A 463 -9.56 -7.30 15.94
CA ILE A 463 -9.74 -5.95 15.42
C ILE A 463 -9.81 -6.02 13.90
N LEU A 464 -10.85 -5.45 13.30
CA LEU A 464 -11.05 -5.47 11.85
C LEU A 464 -10.64 -4.14 11.21
N ASP A 465 -9.88 -4.20 10.13
CA ASP A 465 -9.71 -3.06 9.22
C ASP A 465 -10.92 -3.01 8.27
N ARG A 466 -12.00 -2.38 8.74
CA ARG A 466 -13.29 -2.33 8.02
C ARG A 466 -13.16 -1.65 6.66
N HIS A 467 -12.38 -0.57 6.59
CA HIS A 467 -12.21 0.19 5.36
C HIS A 467 -11.49 -0.67 4.32
N HIS A 468 -10.39 -1.32 4.71
CA HIS A 468 -9.67 -2.21 3.81
C HIS A 468 -10.49 -3.46 3.41
N ILE A 469 -11.24 -4.05 4.33
CA ILE A 469 -12.06 -5.25 4.05
C ILE A 469 -13.23 -4.92 3.11
N ILE A 470 -13.90 -3.78 3.32
CA ILE A 470 -15.16 -3.46 2.65
C ILE A 470 -14.97 -2.58 1.42
N VAL A 471 -14.14 -1.53 1.51
CA VAL A 471 -13.94 -0.55 0.43
C VAL A 471 -12.85 -1.06 -0.51
N ASP A 472 -11.61 -1.20 -0.03
CA ASP A 472 -10.49 -1.57 -0.91
C ASP A 472 -10.74 -2.91 -1.62
N ASN A 473 -11.28 -3.88 -0.87
CA ASN A 473 -11.54 -5.25 -1.33
C ASN A 473 -13.01 -5.53 -1.64
N VAL A 474 -13.81 -4.52 -2.00
CA VAL A 474 -15.24 -4.70 -2.32
C VAL A 474 -15.51 -5.79 -3.37
N ASN A 475 -14.58 -5.98 -4.30
CA ASN A 475 -14.65 -6.99 -5.35
C ASN A 475 -14.49 -8.44 -4.86
N ARG A 476 -14.22 -8.65 -3.57
CA ARG A 476 -14.16 -9.97 -2.93
C ARG A 476 -15.43 -10.30 -2.14
N LEU A 477 -16.32 -9.32 -1.96
CA LEU A 477 -17.63 -9.56 -1.38
C LEU A 477 -18.57 -10.21 -2.41
N PRO A 478 -19.49 -11.10 -2.00
CA PRO A 478 -20.46 -11.69 -2.91
C PRO A 478 -21.35 -10.63 -3.55
N LEU A 479 -21.64 -10.74 -4.84
CA LEU A 479 -22.52 -9.80 -5.53
C LEU A 479 -23.94 -9.83 -4.96
N ASP A 480 -24.47 -11.01 -4.66
CA ASP A 480 -25.78 -11.18 -4.01
C ASP A 480 -25.86 -10.44 -2.66
N PHE A 481 -24.78 -10.51 -1.88
CA PHE A 481 -24.68 -9.79 -0.60
C PHE A 481 -24.70 -8.28 -0.81
N LEU A 482 -23.97 -7.78 -1.81
CA LEU A 482 -23.96 -6.36 -2.16
C LEU A 482 -25.33 -5.90 -2.66
N GLU A 483 -26.04 -6.71 -3.44
CA GLU A 483 -27.42 -6.43 -3.88
C GLU A 483 -28.41 -6.35 -2.71
N GLU A 484 -28.33 -7.28 -1.74
CA GLU A 484 -29.16 -7.26 -0.54
C GLU A 484 -28.89 -6.01 0.31
N VAL A 485 -27.63 -5.67 0.53
CA VAL A 485 -27.25 -4.54 1.37
C VAL A 485 -27.47 -3.19 0.68
N LEU A 486 -27.43 -3.13 -0.65
CA LEU A 486 -27.60 -1.91 -1.44
C LEU A 486 -28.98 -1.80 -2.11
N TYR A 487 -29.96 -2.60 -1.70
CA TYR A 487 -31.28 -2.69 -2.35
C TYR A 487 -31.99 -1.33 -2.51
N ASP A 488 -31.78 -0.40 -1.58
CA ASP A 488 -32.39 0.93 -1.54
C ASP A 488 -31.55 2.01 -2.25
N SER A 489 -30.43 1.64 -2.89
CA SER A 489 -29.60 2.54 -3.68
C SER A 489 -29.96 2.45 -5.17
N GLY A 490 -30.79 3.39 -5.63
CA GLY A 490 -31.11 3.52 -7.05
C GLY A 490 -29.90 3.81 -7.93
N GLU A 491 -28.86 4.43 -7.38
CA GLU A 491 -27.61 4.72 -8.10
C GLU A 491 -26.75 3.47 -8.32
N MET A 492 -26.67 2.59 -7.31
CA MET A 492 -25.83 1.38 -7.38
C MET A 492 -26.51 0.21 -8.09
N ARG A 493 -27.84 0.21 -8.22
CA ARG A 493 -28.58 -0.82 -8.95
C ARG A 493 -28.06 -1.09 -10.39
N PRO A 494 -27.85 -0.08 -11.26
CA PRO A 494 -27.26 -0.33 -12.58
C PRO A 494 -25.79 -0.77 -12.52
N VAL A 495 -25.03 -0.37 -11.49
CA VAL A 495 -23.63 -0.78 -11.29
C VAL A 495 -23.56 -2.28 -10.98
N LEU A 496 -24.39 -2.75 -10.06
CA LEU A 496 -24.47 -4.16 -9.67
C LEU A 496 -25.01 -5.04 -10.81
N GLY A 497 -26.04 -4.59 -11.53
CA GLY A 497 -26.52 -5.27 -12.74
C GLY A 497 -25.43 -5.37 -13.81
N GLY A 498 -24.66 -4.29 -14.02
CA GLY A 498 -23.52 -4.30 -14.91
C GLY A 498 -22.37 -5.21 -14.46
N LEU A 499 -22.16 -5.41 -13.15
CA LEU A 499 -21.17 -6.35 -12.63
C LEU A 499 -21.59 -7.80 -12.89
N ARG A 500 -22.88 -8.10 -12.79
CA ARG A 500 -23.45 -9.42 -13.07
C ARG A 500 -23.44 -9.78 -14.56
N GLU A 501 -23.66 -8.79 -15.43
CA GLU A 501 -23.67 -8.99 -16.88
C GLU A 501 -22.28 -8.75 -17.55
N GLY A 502 -21.35 -8.17 -16.79
CA GLY A 502 -20.17 -7.48 -17.32
C GLY A 502 -19.05 -8.40 -17.78
N ARG A 503 -18.41 -8.02 -18.89
CA ARG A 503 -17.16 -8.64 -19.37
C ARG A 503 -15.97 -8.21 -18.50
N PRO A 504 -14.93 -9.04 -18.31
CA PRO A 504 -13.81 -8.78 -17.39
C PRO A 504 -13.10 -7.42 -17.54
N GLY A 505 -13.13 -6.81 -18.73
CA GLY A 505 -12.51 -5.50 -19.00
C GLY A 505 -13.29 -4.29 -18.48
N GLU A 506 -14.61 -4.43 -18.28
CA GLU A 506 -15.50 -3.33 -17.86
C GLU A 506 -15.78 -3.36 -16.34
N GLN A 507 -15.57 -4.50 -15.70
CA GLN A 507 -15.81 -4.69 -14.26
C GLN A 507 -14.97 -3.78 -13.37
N LYS A 508 -13.73 -3.44 -13.77
CA LYS A 508 -12.85 -2.59 -12.96
C LYS A 508 -13.48 -1.23 -12.67
N ALA A 509 -14.01 -0.57 -13.70
CA ALA A 509 -14.62 0.75 -13.57
C ALA A 509 -15.89 0.71 -12.68
N LEU A 510 -16.66 -0.37 -12.78
CA LEU A 510 -17.84 -0.58 -11.95
C LEU A 510 -17.47 -0.78 -10.47
N TYR A 511 -16.45 -1.58 -10.18
CA TYR A 511 -15.94 -1.73 -8.83
C TYR A 511 -15.35 -0.42 -8.30
N ASP A 512 -14.61 0.35 -9.10
CA ASP A 512 -14.07 1.65 -8.69
C ASP A 512 -15.20 2.63 -8.30
N ARG A 513 -16.33 2.59 -9.03
CA ARG A 513 -17.52 3.36 -8.67
C ARG A 513 -18.16 2.88 -7.37
N LEU A 514 -18.25 1.58 -7.17
CA LEU A 514 -18.77 0.99 -5.93
C LEU A 514 -17.89 1.34 -4.72
N ARG A 515 -16.55 1.34 -4.89
CA ARG A 515 -15.59 1.79 -3.88
C ARG A 515 -15.85 3.24 -3.49
N ALA A 516 -15.92 4.13 -4.47
CA ALA A 516 -16.17 5.56 -4.23
C ALA A 516 -17.51 5.81 -3.52
N PHE A 517 -18.53 5.02 -3.83
CA PHE A 517 -19.83 5.09 -3.15
C PHE A 517 -19.72 4.68 -1.67
N LEU A 518 -19.04 3.57 -1.37
CA LEU A 518 -18.90 3.06 0.01
C LEU A 518 -17.92 3.87 0.88
N ASP A 519 -16.94 4.53 0.26
CA ASP A 519 -15.91 5.33 0.94
C ASP A 519 -16.51 6.51 1.74
N GLY A 520 -17.69 7.00 1.34
CA GLY A 520 -18.40 8.08 2.02
C GLY A 520 -18.89 7.75 3.44
N GLY A 521 -18.73 6.52 3.92
CA GLY A 521 -19.02 6.13 5.32
C GLY A 521 -20.50 6.21 5.70
N ASP A 522 -21.38 6.05 4.71
CA ASP A 522 -22.80 6.32 4.84
C ASP A 522 -23.61 5.19 5.53
N LYS A 523 -24.93 5.16 5.32
CA LYS A 523 -25.80 4.11 5.87
C LYS A 523 -25.51 2.72 5.28
N HIS A 524 -25.05 2.64 4.04
CA HIS A 524 -24.77 1.38 3.35
C HIS A 524 -23.47 0.78 3.83
N PHE A 525 -22.41 1.59 3.96
CA PHE A 525 -21.16 1.15 4.58
C PHE A 525 -21.39 0.59 5.99
N ARG A 526 -22.17 1.29 6.82
CA ARG A 526 -22.52 0.83 8.17
C ARG A 526 -23.35 -0.47 8.18
N ARG A 527 -24.21 -0.67 7.18
CA ARG A 527 -24.97 -1.92 7.00
C ARG A 527 -24.03 -3.09 6.70
N ILE A 528 -23.05 -2.90 5.82
CA ILE A 528 -22.01 -3.91 5.54
C ILE A 528 -21.20 -4.20 6.81
N CYS A 529 -20.71 -3.17 7.51
CA CYS A 529 -19.96 -3.33 8.75
C CYS A 529 -20.73 -4.18 9.78
N SER A 530 -22.01 -3.87 9.98
CA SER A 530 -22.86 -4.60 10.94
C SER A 530 -22.98 -6.07 10.55
N ARG A 531 -23.20 -6.37 9.25
CA ARG A 531 -23.28 -7.77 8.79
C ARG A 531 -21.96 -8.53 8.93
N VAL A 532 -20.84 -7.87 8.66
CA VAL A 532 -19.50 -8.46 8.85
C VAL A 532 -19.26 -8.73 10.33
N ASP A 533 -19.60 -7.81 11.23
CA ASP A 533 -19.44 -7.98 12.67
C ASP A 533 -20.32 -9.14 13.19
N GLU A 534 -21.57 -9.25 12.72
CA GLU A 534 -22.46 -10.38 13.02
C GLU A 534 -21.89 -11.72 12.52
N ALA A 535 -21.38 -11.75 11.29
CA ALA A 535 -20.76 -12.94 10.70
C ALA A 535 -19.49 -13.37 11.46
N VAL A 536 -18.68 -12.42 11.93
CA VAL A 536 -17.49 -12.68 12.76
C VAL A 536 -17.89 -13.28 14.10
N GLU A 537 -18.92 -12.75 14.75
CA GLU A 537 -19.41 -13.30 16.02
C GLU A 537 -20.00 -14.71 15.84
N LEU A 538 -20.69 -14.97 14.72
CA LEU A 538 -21.09 -16.33 14.37
C LEU A 538 -19.88 -17.25 14.14
N ALA A 539 -18.86 -16.78 13.42
CA ALA A 539 -17.63 -17.53 13.19
C ALA A 539 -16.93 -17.90 14.52
N LYS A 540 -16.82 -16.96 15.46
CA LYS A 540 -16.25 -17.19 16.79
C LYS A 540 -17.07 -18.21 17.60
N LYS A 541 -18.41 -18.17 17.52
CA LYS A 541 -19.27 -19.21 18.11
C LYS A 541 -19.01 -20.58 17.51
N ARG A 542 -18.83 -20.68 16.18
CA ARG A 542 -18.49 -21.94 15.50
C ARG A 542 -17.11 -22.46 15.93
N VAL A 543 -16.11 -21.59 16.02
CA VAL A 543 -14.77 -21.94 16.53
C VAL A 543 -14.81 -22.43 17.98
N ARG A 544 -15.63 -21.80 18.82
CA ARG A 544 -15.85 -22.24 20.21
C ARG A 544 -16.44 -23.64 20.29
N TRP A 545 -17.32 -24.00 19.36
CA TRP A 545 -17.91 -25.33 19.28
C TRP A 545 -16.93 -26.35 18.69
N ASN A 546 -16.19 -25.98 17.64
CA ASN A 546 -15.22 -26.83 16.96
C ASN A 546 -13.92 -26.05 16.70
N PHE A 547 -12.86 -26.38 17.44
CA PHE A 547 -11.57 -25.71 17.32
C PHE A 547 -10.94 -25.82 15.91
N LYS A 548 -11.37 -26.79 15.09
CA LYS A 548 -10.93 -26.97 13.70
C LYS A 548 -11.62 -26.04 12.70
N THR A 549 -12.62 -25.27 13.13
CA THR A 549 -13.36 -24.37 12.24
C THR A 549 -12.47 -23.25 11.69
N ALA A 550 -11.56 -22.72 12.51
CA ALA A 550 -10.56 -21.77 12.02
C ALA A 550 -9.46 -22.54 11.29
N LEU A 551 -9.18 -22.15 10.03
CA LEU A 551 -8.23 -22.87 9.19
C LEU A 551 -6.91 -22.11 9.06
N PRO A 552 -5.76 -22.75 9.28
CA PRO A 552 -4.48 -22.12 9.04
C PRO A 552 -4.19 -22.00 7.55
N CYS A 553 -3.57 -20.90 7.15
CA CYS A 553 -3.08 -20.66 5.81
C CYS A 553 -1.70 -20.00 5.84
N PHE A 554 -0.96 -20.14 4.75
CA PHE A 554 0.36 -19.57 4.60
C PHE A 554 0.41 -18.69 3.37
N PHE A 555 0.90 -17.45 3.52
CA PHE A 555 1.08 -16.51 2.42
C PHE A 555 2.54 -16.50 1.94
N PRO A 556 2.86 -17.08 0.77
CA PRO A 556 4.25 -17.18 0.29
C PRO A 556 4.94 -15.83 0.11
N THR A 557 4.19 -14.83 -0.34
CA THR A 557 4.71 -13.47 -0.58
C THR A 557 5.20 -12.79 0.70
N ARG A 558 4.48 -12.92 1.82
CA ARG A 558 4.88 -12.35 3.11
C ARG A 558 5.60 -13.33 4.02
N ASN A 559 5.66 -14.61 3.64
CA ASN A 559 6.26 -15.68 4.41
C ASN A 559 5.66 -15.79 5.83
N VAL A 560 4.34 -15.60 5.94
CA VAL A 560 3.63 -15.48 7.22
C VAL A 560 2.51 -16.50 7.32
N MET A 561 2.31 -16.99 8.54
CA MET A 561 1.16 -17.80 8.92
C MET A 561 -0.02 -16.91 9.28
N SER A 562 -1.21 -17.35 8.90
CA SER A 562 -2.47 -16.68 9.24
C SER A 562 -3.55 -17.72 9.49
N LEU A 563 -4.66 -17.28 10.07
CA LEU A 563 -5.85 -18.10 10.25
C LEU A 563 -6.99 -17.53 9.42
N MET A 564 -7.94 -18.38 9.06
CA MET A 564 -9.13 -18.00 8.33
C MET A 564 -10.38 -18.34 9.13
N LEU A 565 -11.27 -17.36 9.26
CA LEU A 565 -12.58 -17.53 9.89
C LEU A 565 -13.68 -17.56 8.81
N PRO A 566 -14.65 -18.48 8.91
CA PRO A 566 -15.75 -18.53 7.96
C PRO A 566 -16.75 -17.40 8.18
N LEU A 567 -16.94 -16.52 7.19
CA LEU A 567 -17.98 -15.50 7.25
C LEU A 567 -19.21 -15.92 6.44
N ALA A 568 -20.32 -16.07 7.14
CA ALA A 568 -21.65 -16.25 6.59
C ALA A 568 -22.33 -14.88 6.50
N LEU A 569 -22.33 -14.28 5.32
CA LEU A 569 -22.79 -12.91 5.04
C LEU A 569 -24.21 -12.85 4.50
N LEU A 570 -24.69 -13.90 3.83
CA LEU A 570 -26.05 -14.00 3.26
C LEU A 570 -26.96 -14.87 4.11
N HIS A 571 -26.50 -16.09 4.43
CA HIS A 571 -27.27 -17.05 5.20
C HIS A 571 -26.38 -17.72 6.25
N ASP A 572 -26.88 -17.87 7.48
CA ASP A 572 -26.10 -18.37 8.61
C ASP A 572 -25.57 -19.80 8.42
N ASP A 573 -26.14 -20.57 7.49
CA ASP A 573 -25.77 -21.94 7.14
C ASP A 573 -24.79 -22.05 5.95
N ARG A 574 -24.56 -20.96 5.21
CA ARG A 574 -23.64 -20.92 4.06
C ARG A 574 -22.51 -19.93 4.33
N VAL A 575 -21.27 -20.40 4.16
CA VAL A 575 -20.11 -19.51 4.20
C VAL A 575 -19.92 -18.88 2.82
N ASP A 576 -19.69 -17.58 2.79
CA ASP A 576 -19.56 -16.83 1.54
C ASP A 576 -18.11 -16.40 1.29
N VAL A 577 -17.41 -15.96 2.35
CA VAL A 577 -16.01 -15.54 2.29
C VAL A 577 -15.23 -16.00 3.52
N ALA A 578 -13.90 -16.06 3.40
CA ALA A 578 -13.00 -16.34 4.51
C ALA A 578 -12.33 -15.06 5.00
N LEU A 579 -12.47 -14.72 6.29
CA LEU A 579 -11.74 -13.62 6.92
C LEU A 579 -10.35 -14.07 7.32
N VAL A 580 -9.32 -13.44 6.76
CA VAL A 580 -7.92 -13.68 7.13
C VAL A 580 -7.58 -12.88 8.37
N VAL A 581 -7.12 -13.57 9.41
CA VAL A 581 -6.70 -12.98 10.68
C VAL A 581 -5.25 -13.33 10.99
N GLU A 582 -4.51 -12.34 11.49
CA GLU A 582 -3.11 -12.49 11.90
C GLU A 582 -2.92 -12.10 13.35
N LEU A 583 -2.13 -12.90 14.06
CA LEU A 583 -1.73 -12.57 15.42
C LEU A 583 -0.69 -11.46 15.41
N THR A 584 -1.00 -10.33 16.03
CA THR A 584 -0.10 -9.19 16.12
C THR A 584 0.91 -9.37 17.24
N GLN A 585 1.98 -8.55 17.23
CA GLN A 585 2.97 -8.53 18.30
C GLN A 585 2.38 -8.12 19.67
N SER A 586 1.31 -7.30 19.67
CA SER A 586 0.61 -6.92 20.90
C SER A 586 -0.21 -8.07 21.50
N GLY A 587 -0.42 -9.15 20.74
CA GLY A 587 -1.14 -10.34 21.17
C GLY A 587 -2.61 -10.36 20.78
N ASN A 588 -3.13 -9.35 20.07
CA ASN A 588 -4.48 -9.37 19.50
C ASN A 588 -4.47 -9.96 18.08
N TYR A 589 -5.63 -10.34 17.57
CA TYR A 589 -5.80 -10.64 16.15
C TYR A 589 -6.17 -9.40 15.37
N GLN A 590 -5.55 -9.23 14.20
CA GLN A 590 -5.93 -8.25 13.20
C GLN A 590 -6.60 -8.97 12.02
N GLY A 591 -7.85 -8.62 11.72
CA GLY A 591 -8.50 -8.97 10.46
C GLY A 591 -7.82 -8.19 9.34
N GLN A 592 -7.05 -8.89 8.50
CA GLN A 592 -6.23 -8.31 7.45
C GLN A 592 -7.04 -8.06 6.19
N THR A 593 -7.86 -9.03 5.77
CA THR A 593 -8.63 -8.97 4.53
C THR A 593 -9.62 -10.13 4.49
N ILE A 594 -10.47 -10.17 3.46
CA ILE A 594 -11.33 -11.33 3.13
C ILE A 594 -10.84 -12.00 1.84
N LEU A 595 -11.08 -13.30 1.71
CA LEU A 595 -10.78 -14.09 0.53
C LEU A 595 -12.03 -14.80 0.01
N PRO A 596 -12.22 -14.86 -1.32
CA PRO A 596 -13.14 -15.80 -1.93
C PRO A 596 -12.76 -17.25 -1.57
N LEU A 597 -13.74 -18.15 -1.45
CA LEU A 597 -13.51 -19.51 -0.95
C LEU A 597 -12.51 -20.32 -1.79
N ARG A 598 -12.45 -20.09 -3.11
CA ARG A 598 -11.45 -20.76 -3.99
C ARG A 598 -10.03 -20.38 -3.63
N GLU A 599 -9.78 -19.10 -3.36
CA GLU A 599 -8.46 -18.62 -2.93
C GLU A 599 -8.13 -19.13 -1.52
N ALA A 600 -9.10 -19.05 -0.60
CA ALA A 600 -8.97 -19.59 0.74
C ALA A 600 -8.61 -21.08 0.74
N TYR A 601 -9.24 -21.89 -0.13
CA TYR A 601 -8.93 -23.31 -0.25
C TYR A 601 -7.48 -23.55 -0.72
N ILE A 602 -7.02 -22.80 -1.74
CA ILE A 602 -5.65 -22.91 -2.25
C ILE A 602 -4.64 -22.60 -1.14
N ASP A 603 -4.86 -21.53 -0.38
CA ASP A 603 -3.94 -21.08 0.65
C ASP A 603 -3.92 -22.02 1.87
N ALA A 604 -5.07 -22.58 2.26
CA ALA A 604 -5.15 -23.62 3.29
C ALA A 604 -4.52 -24.94 2.84
N ARG A 605 -4.74 -25.34 1.58
CA ARG A 605 -4.26 -26.63 1.04
C ARG A 605 -2.75 -26.74 1.06
N LEU A 606 -2.04 -25.62 1.04
CA LEU A 606 -0.57 -25.59 1.14
C LEU A 606 -0.05 -26.24 2.43
N LEU A 607 -0.80 -26.17 3.53
CA LEU A 607 -0.42 -26.80 4.80
C LEU A 607 -0.94 -28.23 4.92
N CYS A 608 -2.23 -28.42 4.66
CA CYS A 608 -2.90 -29.71 4.77
C CYS A 608 -4.14 -29.72 3.89
N ARG A 609 -4.60 -30.92 3.50
CA ARG A 609 -5.92 -31.07 2.88
C ARG A 609 -6.99 -30.44 3.79
N PRO A 610 -7.72 -29.40 3.35
CA PRO A 610 -8.82 -28.85 4.12
C PRO A 610 -9.91 -29.92 4.21
N ASP A 611 -10.09 -30.48 5.39
CA ASP A 611 -11.19 -31.40 5.72
C ASP A 611 -12.04 -30.72 6.80
N SER A 612 -12.71 -29.65 6.39
CA SER A 612 -13.55 -28.83 7.26
C SER A 612 -15.00 -28.86 6.79
N ASP A 613 -15.92 -28.51 7.69
CA ASP A 613 -17.35 -28.47 7.43
C ASP A 613 -17.78 -27.38 6.45
N TRP A 614 -16.91 -26.42 6.13
CA TRP A 614 -17.26 -25.24 5.32
C TRP A 614 -16.31 -24.91 4.16
N LEU A 615 -15.10 -25.47 4.16
CA LEU A 615 -14.10 -25.26 3.11
C LEU A 615 -13.66 -26.61 2.55
N ASP A 616 -14.24 -26.97 1.40
CA ASP A 616 -13.84 -28.12 0.59
C ASP A 616 -13.90 -27.77 -0.91
N THR A 617 -13.47 -28.69 -1.78
CA THR A 617 -13.49 -28.46 -3.24
C THR A 617 -14.90 -28.27 -3.83
N SER A 618 -15.95 -28.75 -3.16
CA SER A 618 -17.34 -28.61 -3.61
C SER A 618 -17.93 -27.26 -3.21
N ALA A 619 -17.72 -26.83 -1.96
CA ALA A 619 -18.09 -25.51 -1.46
C ALA A 619 -17.34 -24.40 -2.21
N ALA A 620 -16.04 -24.57 -2.44
CA ALA A 620 -15.24 -23.64 -3.22
C ALA A 620 -15.66 -23.61 -4.70
N ALA A 621 -16.06 -24.74 -5.27
CA ALA A 621 -16.58 -24.78 -6.65
C ALA A 621 -17.90 -24.00 -6.77
N ALA A 622 -18.86 -24.28 -5.89
CA ALA A 622 -20.19 -23.65 -5.88
C ALA A 622 -20.12 -22.12 -5.70
N ALA A 623 -19.15 -21.62 -4.93
CA ALA A 623 -18.92 -20.18 -4.74
C ALA A 623 -18.32 -19.46 -5.97
N GLY A 624 -17.94 -20.18 -7.02
CA GLY A 624 -17.43 -19.59 -8.27
C GLY A 624 -18.12 -20.12 -9.53
N GLU A 625 -19.32 -20.70 -9.39
CA GLU A 625 -20.18 -21.10 -10.51
C GLU A 625 -21.38 -20.15 -10.72
N GLU A 626 -21.46 -19.06 -9.94
CA GLU A 626 -22.26 -17.88 -10.30
C GLU A 626 -21.40 -17.01 -11.24
N ASP A 627 -21.13 -17.55 -12.43
CA ASP A 627 -20.40 -16.91 -13.55
C ASP A 627 -21.18 -15.75 -14.18
#